data_AF-A0A4Q5SFX0-F1
#
_entry.id   AF-A0A4Q5SFX0-F1
#
_cell.length_a   1.000
_cell.length_b   1.000
_cell.length_c   1.000
_cell.angle_alpha   90.00
_cell.angle_beta   90.00
_cell.angle_gamma   90.00
#
_symmetry.space_group_name_H-M   'P 1'
#
loop_
_entity.id
_entity.type
_entity.pdbx_description
1 polymer ?
#
loop_
_entity_poly.entity_id
_entity_poly.type
_entity_poly.pdbx_seq_one_letter_code
_entity_poly.pdbx_strand_id
1 'polypeptide(L)' 'MPYRKLLPGLALIAAVSPLSVVTAQAPTGTAETRYCIRVEASTGSRIEAVRCWTREQWAVQGVDLDKDWPEEGVRTIG' A
#
# COMPACT_ATOMS: atom_id res chain seq x y z
N MET A 1 8.43 64.32 -5.20
CA MET A 1 7.71 63.10 -5.62
C MET A 1 8.11 61.97 -4.67
N PRO A 2 7.17 61.28 -4.02
CA PRO A 2 7.46 60.39 -2.89
C PRO A 2 8.03 59.04 -3.31
N TYR A 3 9.04 58.60 -2.58
CA TYR A 3 9.78 57.36 -2.75
C TYR A 3 8.90 56.15 -2.38
N ARG A 4 8.58 55.32 -3.38
CA ARG A 4 7.74 54.13 -3.24
C ARG A 4 8.55 52.99 -2.62
N LYS A 5 8.33 52.74 -1.32
CA LYS A 5 8.87 51.57 -0.61
C LYS A 5 8.17 50.30 -1.10
N LEU A 6 8.93 49.36 -1.64
CA LEU A 6 8.48 47.97 -1.88
C LEU A 6 9.58 47.03 -1.36
N LEU A 7 9.31 46.40 -0.23
CA LEU A 7 10.09 45.26 0.29
C LEU A 7 9.39 43.97 -0.17
N PRO A 8 10.06 43.08 -0.90
CA PRO A 8 9.50 41.77 -1.22
C PRO A 8 9.66 40.86 0.00
N GLY A 9 8.54 40.46 0.60
CA GLY A 9 8.52 39.43 1.65
C GLY A 9 8.83 38.06 1.05
N LEU A 10 9.86 37.41 1.56
CA LEU A 10 10.19 36.02 1.25
C LEU A 10 9.12 35.11 1.87
N ALA A 11 8.24 34.54 1.07
CA ALA A 11 7.28 33.53 1.52
C ALA A 11 7.98 32.16 1.58
N LEU A 12 8.16 31.63 2.79
CA LEU A 12 8.57 30.24 3.02
C LEU A 12 7.39 29.32 2.68
N ILE A 13 7.52 28.55 1.61
CA ILE A 13 6.58 27.50 1.25
C ILE A 13 7.01 26.24 2.01
N ALA A 14 6.31 25.90 3.08
CA ALA A 14 6.50 24.62 3.75
C ALA A 14 5.97 23.50 2.84
N ALA A 15 6.87 22.68 2.30
CA ALA A 15 6.51 21.49 1.57
C ALA A 15 5.97 20.44 2.55
N VAL A 16 4.66 20.30 2.64
CA VAL A 16 4.00 19.15 3.29
C VAL A 16 4.14 17.94 2.39
N SER A 17 5.10 17.06 2.70
CA SER A 17 5.16 15.74 2.07
C SER A 17 3.94 14.92 2.51
N PRO A 18 3.18 14.32 1.58
CA PRO A 18 2.08 13.44 1.96
C PRO A 18 2.68 12.22 2.69
N LEU A 19 2.32 12.05 3.96
CA LEU A 19 2.53 10.77 4.64
C LEU A 19 1.67 9.74 3.92
N SER A 20 2.30 8.82 3.21
CA SER A 20 1.65 7.60 2.74
C SER A 20 1.16 6.85 3.97
N VAL A 21 -0.14 6.90 4.21
CA VAL A 21 -0.79 6.09 5.24
C VAL A 21 -0.54 4.64 4.86
N VAL A 22 0.30 3.95 5.64
CA VAL A 22 0.40 2.50 5.57
C VAL A 22 -0.92 1.99 6.14
N THR A 23 -1.88 1.71 5.26
CA THR A 23 -3.11 1.06 5.67
C THR A 23 -2.75 -0.34 6.15
N ALA A 24 -3.13 -0.68 7.38
CA ALA A 24 -2.99 -2.03 7.94
C ALA A 24 -3.92 -3.05 7.26
N GLN A 25 -4.43 -2.76 6.07
CA GLN A 25 -5.41 -3.51 5.32
C GLN A 25 -4.97 -3.57 3.85
N ALA A 26 -5.44 -4.59 3.14
CA ALA A 26 -5.16 -4.72 1.73
C ALA A 26 -5.77 -3.54 0.95
N PRO A 27 -5.07 -3.01 -0.08
CA PRO A 27 -5.57 -1.92 -0.90
C PRO A 27 -6.98 -2.23 -1.44
N THR A 28 -7.81 -1.21 -1.58
CA THR A 28 -9.11 -1.39 -2.23
C THR A 28 -8.89 -1.79 -3.70
N GLY A 29 -9.60 -2.83 -4.14
CA GLY A 29 -9.56 -3.33 -5.51
C GLY A 29 -10.90 -3.88 -5.94
N THR A 30 -11.03 -4.18 -7.23
CA THR A 30 -12.21 -4.86 -7.80
C THR A 30 -12.22 -6.36 -7.46
N ALA A 31 -13.30 -7.06 -7.79
CA ALA A 31 -13.37 -8.52 -7.65
C ALA A 31 -12.28 -9.25 -8.47
N GLU A 32 -11.82 -8.63 -9.56
CA GLU A 32 -10.78 -9.17 -10.44
C GLU A 32 -9.36 -8.85 -9.94
N THR A 33 -9.22 -7.93 -8.98
CA THR A 33 -7.93 -7.55 -8.43
C THR A 33 -7.31 -8.74 -7.69
N ARG A 34 -6.11 -9.12 -8.11
CA ARG A 34 -5.32 -10.16 -7.47
C ARG A 34 -4.35 -9.53 -6.48
N TYR A 35 -4.32 -10.11 -5.31
CA TYR A 35 -3.51 -9.72 -4.18
C TYR A 35 -2.37 -10.72 -4.06
N CYS A 36 -1.16 -10.26 -4.35
CA CYS A 36 0.05 -11.05 -4.22
C CYS A 36 0.55 -10.98 -2.78
N ILE A 37 0.49 -12.09 -2.06
CA ILE A 37 1.08 -12.24 -0.72
C ILE A 37 2.11 -13.36 -0.71
N ARG A 38 3.08 -13.27 0.20
CA ARG A 38 3.96 -14.39 0.53
C ARG A 38 3.18 -15.42 1.32
N VAL A 39 3.35 -16.70 0.99
CA VAL A 39 2.80 -17.82 1.74
C VAL A 39 3.88 -18.86 2.00
N GLU A 40 3.84 -19.47 3.18
CA GLU A 40 4.68 -20.63 3.47
C GLU A 40 4.25 -21.83 2.63
N ALA A 41 5.21 -22.58 2.09
CA ALA A 41 4.88 -23.82 1.39
C ALA A 41 4.41 -24.86 2.40
N SER A 42 3.16 -25.31 2.25
CA SER A 42 2.48 -26.29 3.10
C SER A 42 3.17 -27.66 3.22
N THR A 43 4.21 -27.92 2.43
CA THR A 43 4.98 -29.18 2.41
C THR A 43 6.25 -29.18 3.25
N GLY A 44 6.43 -28.23 4.18
CA GLY A 44 7.57 -28.22 5.12
C GLY A 44 8.91 -27.82 4.49
N SER A 45 8.90 -27.31 3.26
CA SER A 45 10.04 -26.64 2.65
C SER A 45 9.96 -25.15 2.94
N ARG A 46 11.00 -24.54 3.52
CA ARG A 46 11.10 -23.10 3.85
C ARG A 46 11.12 -22.16 2.63
N ILE A 47 10.62 -22.60 1.48
CA ILE A 47 10.56 -21.77 0.29
C ILE A 47 9.23 -21.03 0.33
N GLU A 48 9.26 -19.81 0.85
CA GLU A 48 8.15 -18.87 0.74
C GLU A 48 7.83 -18.67 -0.73
N ALA A 49 6.57 -18.87 -1.10
CA ALA A 49 6.10 -18.66 -2.46
C ALA A 49 5.18 -17.44 -2.47
N VAL A 50 5.40 -16.52 -3.40
CA VAL A 50 4.40 -15.46 -3.65
C VAL A 50 3.26 -16.09 -4.45
N ARG A 51 2.03 -15.92 -3.95
CA ARG A 51 0.80 -16.33 -4.64
C ARG A 51 -0.06 -15.10 -4.86
N CYS A 52 -0.67 -15.00 -6.03
CA CYS A 52 -1.50 -13.88 -6.42
C CYS A 52 -2.92 -14.37 -6.71
N TRP A 53 -3.84 -14.07 -5.81
CA TRP A 53 -5.22 -14.53 -5.85
C TRP A 53 -6.20 -13.40 -5.58
N THR A 54 -7.43 -13.54 -6.05
CA THR A 54 -8.50 -12.59 -5.71
C THR A 54 -8.87 -12.71 -4.23
N ARG A 55 -9.57 -11.71 -3.68
CA ARG A 55 -10.04 -11.75 -2.27
C ARG A 55 -10.90 -13.00 -2.00
N GLU A 56 -11.74 -13.40 -2.96
CA GLU A 56 -12.56 -14.61 -2.87
C GLU A 56 -11.72 -15.89 -2.83
N GLN A 57 -10.68 -15.95 -3.68
CA GLN A 57 -9.78 -17.10 -3.71
C GLN A 57 -8.97 -17.23 -2.41
N TRP A 58 -8.53 -16.12 -1.82
CA TRP A 58 -7.89 -16.14 -0.49
C TRP A 58 -8.84 -16.61 0.60
N ALA A 59 -10.09 -16.15 0.60
CA ALA A 59 -11.10 -16.59 1.55
C ALA A 59 -11.38 -18.10 1.46
N VAL A 60 -11.41 -18.69 0.25
CA VAL A 60 -11.53 -20.15 0.05
C VAL A 60 -10.40 -20.93 0.72
N GLN A 61 -9.22 -20.33 0.81
CA GLN A 61 -8.03 -20.93 1.39
C GLN A 61 -7.93 -20.66 2.90
N GLY A 62 -8.92 -19.97 3.48
CA GLY A 62 -8.96 -19.61 4.89
C GLY A 62 -7.99 -18.49 5.27
N VAL A 63 -7.43 -17.76 4.30
CA VAL A 63 -6.51 -16.64 4.52
C VAL A 63 -7.33 -15.36 4.65
N ASP A 64 -7.15 -14.66 5.76
CA ASP A 64 -7.74 -13.33 5.97
C ASP A 64 -6.80 -12.29 5.35
N LEU A 65 -7.08 -11.97 4.09
CA LEU A 65 -6.26 -11.07 3.30
C LEU A 65 -6.05 -9.72 3.99
N ASP A 66 -7.06 -9.16 4.64
CA ASP A 66 -6.94 -7.83 5.25
C ASP A 66 -6.11 -7.87 6.53
N LYS A 67 -6.06 -9.01 7.22
CA LYS A 67 -5.20 -9.24 8.38
C LYS A 67 -3.76 -9.55 8.00
N ASP A 68 -3.53 -10.34 6.96
CA ASP A 68 -2.21 -10.85 6.61
C ASP A 68 -1.43 -9.90 5.67
N TRP A 69 -2.13 -9.01 4.96
CA TRP A 69 -1.53 -8.06 4.03
C TRP A 69 -0.42 -7.15 4.61
N PRO A 70 -0.53 -6.58 5.83
CA PRO A 70 0.51 -5.72 6.37
C PRO A 70 1.87 -6.42 6.52
N GLU A 71 1.85 -7.72 6.76
CA GLU A 71 3.05 -8.52 6.98
C GLU A 71 3.51 -9.17 5.67
N GLU A 72 2.59 -9.79 4.92
CA GLU A 72 2.92 -10.62 3.76
C GLU A 72 2.60 -10.00 2.41
N GLY A 73 1.98 -8.82 2.39
CA GLY A 73 1.62 -8.06 1.20
C GLY A 73 2.83 -7.75 0.33
N VAL A 74 2.73 -8.08 -0.96
CA VAL A 74 3.75 -7.75 -1.96
C VAL A 74 3.25 -6.68 -2.92
N ARG A 75 2.11 -6.94 -3.57
CA ARG A 75 1.50 -6.02 -4.56
C ARG A 75 0.11 -6.46 -4.97
N THR A 76 -0.68 -5.53 -5.49
CA THR A 76 -1.94 -5.84 -6.20
C THR A 76 -1.72 -5.86 -7.72
N ILE A 77 -2.54 -6.63 -8.43
CA ILE A 77 -2.59 -6.71 -9.89
C ILE A 77 -4.07 -6.56 -10.28
N GLY A 78 -4.39 -5.57 -11.10
CA GLY A 78 -5.74 -5.27 -11.58
C GLY A 78 -5.70 -4.50 -12.88
#